data_AF-A0ABD7FZK5-F1
#
_entry.id   AF-A0ABD7FZK5-F1
#
_cell.length_a   1.000
_cell.length_b   1.000
_cell.length_c   1.000
_cell.angle_alpha   90.00
_cell.angle_beta   90.00
_cell.angle_gamma   90.00
#
_symmetry.space_group_name_H-M   'P 1'
#
loop_
_entity.id
_entity.type
_entity.pdbx_description
1 polymer ?
#
loop_
_entity_poly.entity_id
_entity_poly.type
_entity_poly.pdbx_seq_one_letter_code
_entity_poly.pdbx_strand_id
1 'polypeptide(L)'
;MNNQFYTSLAEAQQATQALGIKSYTEYLQRYRKDPYLPRNPAACYSTDWQSWPTFLGKEEKVFYASYTEAQQAIQALGIKSYAEYLQRYRNDPYLPRNPAAYYSTDWQSWPTFLGKEEKVFYASYTEAQQATQDLGITS
;
A
#
# COMPACT_ATOMS: atom_id res chain seq x y z
N MET A 1 -20.62 -39.04 -3.76
CA MET A 1 -20.60 -37.80 -2.94
C MET A 1 -20.96 -36.67 -3.88
N ASN A 2 -22.11 -36.02 -3.69
CA ASN A 2 -22.47 -34.85 -4.49
C ASN A 2 -21.60 -33.69 -4.04
N ASN A 3 -20.45 -33.48 -4.69
CA ASN A 3 -19.65 -32.29 -4.46
C ASN A 3 -20.41 -31.12 -5.09
N GLN A 4 -21.14 -30.37 -4.27
CA GLN A 4 -21.97 -29.25 -4.71
C GLN A 4 -21.13 -28.06 -5.25
N PHE A 5 -19.82 -28.07 -5.02
CA PHE A 5 -18.90 -27.00 -5.38
C PHE A 5 -17.82 -27.46 -6.36
N TYR A 6 -17.07 -26.51 -6.92
CA TYR A 6 -15.88 -26.82 -7.72
C TYR A 6 -14.93 -27.73 -6.95
N THR A 7 -14.26 -28.62 -7.69
CA THR A 7 -13.40 -29.66 -7.09
C THR A 7 -12.01 -29.14 -6.76
N SER A 8 -11.59 -28.05 -7.42
CA SER A 8 -10.31 -27.39 -7.16
C SER A 8 -10.48 -25.90 -6.84
N LEU A 9 -9.52 -25.36 -6.08
CA LEU A 9 -9.41 -23.92 -5.85
C LEU A 9 -9.30 -23.15 -7.18
N ALA A 10 -8.54 -23.69 -8.13
CA ALA A 10 -8.28 -23.07 -9.43
C ALA A 10 -9.57 -22.86 -10.25
N GLU A 11 -10.46 -23.85 -10.30
CA GLU A 11 -11.76 -23.72 -10.97
C GLU A 11 -12.62 -22.64 -10.30
N ALA A 12 -12.67 -22.62 -8.97
CA ALA A 12 -13.41 -21.60 -8.22
C ALA A 12 -12.84 -20.18 -8.42
N GLN A 13 -11.51 -20.05 -8.54
CA GLN A 13 -10.85 -18.79 -8.90
C GLN A 13 -11.27 -18.32 -10.30
N GLN A 14 -11.22 -19.21 -11.29
CA GLN A 14 -11.63 -18.90 -12.66
C GLN A 14 -13.09 -18.45 -12.74
N ALA A 15 -14.00 -19.15 -12.07
CA ALA A 15 -15.40 -18.78 -11.99
C ALA A 15 -15.60 -17.41 -11.31
N THR A 16 -14.90 -17.16 -10.20
CA THR A 16 -14.94 -15.87 -9.49
C THR A 16 -14.44 -14.72 -10.37
N GLN A 17 -13.37 -14.95 -11.14
CA GLN A 17 -12.81 -13.98 -12.09
C GLN A 17 -13.75 -13.75 -13.28
N ALA A 18 -14.38 -14.79 -13.81
CA ALA A 18 -15.37 -14.70 -14.90
C ALA A 18 -16.60 -13.87 -14.49
N LEU A 19 -17.00 -13.92 -13.22
CA LEU A 19 -18.05 -13.07 -12.66
C LEU A 19 -17.61 -11.61 -12.41
N GLY A 20 -16.33 -11.28 -12.67
CA GLY A 20 -15.76 -9.96 -12.44
C GLY A 20 -15.73 -9.56 -10.97
N ILE A 21 -15.69 -10.53 -10.05
CA ILE A 21 -15.65 -10.28 -8.60
C ILE A 21 -14.21 -9.93 -8.21
N LYS A 22 -14.00 -8.72 -7.68
CA LYS A 22 -12.67 -8.17 -7.36
C LYS A 22 -12.50 -7.89 -5.88
N SER A 23 -13.46 -8.19 -5.02
CA SER A 23 -13.32 -7.98 -3.58
C SER A 23 -14.09 -9.01 -2.77
N TYR A 24 -13.70 -9.18 -1.51
CA TYR A 24 -14.43 -9.98 -0.55
C TYR A 24 -15.91 -9.56 -0.44
N THR A 25 -16.17 -8.25 -0.41
CA THR A 25 -17.53 -7.71 -0.31
C THR A 25 -18.36 -8.06 -1.54
N GLU A 26 -17.80 -7.88 -2.74
CA GLU A 26 -18.46 -8.28 -3.98
C GLU A 26 -18.68 -9.80 -4.04
N TYR A 27 -17.73 -10.59 -3.54
CA TYR A 27 -17.86 -12.04 -3.48
C TYR A 27 -19.08 -12.43 -2.64
N LEU A 28 -19.20 -11.92 -1.42
CA LEU A 28 -20.36 -12.21 -0.57
C LEU A 28 -21.70 -11.81 -1.20
N GLN A 29 -21.72 -10.75 -2.00
CA GLN A 29 -22.93 -10.28 -2.69
C GLN A 29 -23.27 -11.13 -3.92
N ARG A 30 -22.25 -11.65 -4.63
CA ARG A 30 -22.41 -12.18 -5.99
C ARG A 30 -22.06 -13.65 -6.16
N TYR A 31 -21.46 -14.31 -5.16
CA TYR A 31 -21.01 -15.71 -5.29
C TYR A 31 -22.14 -16.63 -5.76
N ARG A 32 -23.38 -16.41 -5.28
CA ARG A 32 -24.57 -17.19 -5.67
C ARG A 32 -24.97 -17.07 -7.14
N LYS A 33 -24.37 -16.14 -7.91
CA LYS A 33 -24.53 -16.12 -9.37
C LYS A 33 -23.97 -17.36 -10.02
N ASP A 34 -23.04 -18.03 -9.35
CA ASP A 34 -22.55 -19.36 -9.69
C ASP A 34 -22.93 -20.34 -8.56
N PRO A 35 -23.76 -21.35 -8.83
CA PRO A 35 -24.21 -22.29 -7.81
C PRO A 35 -23.07 -23.17 -7.25
N TYR A 36 -21.94 -23.26 -7.94
CA TYR A 36 -20.77 -24.06 -7.54
C TYR A 36 -19.76 -23.27 -6.71
N LEU A 37 -19.97 -21.97 -6.51
CA LEU A 37 -19.15 -21.17 -5.60
C LEU A 37 -19.64 -21.30 -4.14
N PRO A 38 -18.77 -21.67 -3.19
CA PRO A 38 -19.13 -21.74 -1.78
C PRO A 38 -19.20 -20.35 -1.14
N ARG A 39 -20.04 -20.18 -0.11
CA ARG A 39 -20.06 -18.93 0.68
C ARG A 39 -18.72 -18.66 1.37
N ASN A 40 -18.04 -19.72 1.81
CA ASN A 40 -16.74 -19.65 2.48
C ASN A 40 -15.72 -20.52 1.73
N PRO A 41 -15.04 -19.98 0.70
CA PRO A 41 -14.05 -20.73 -0.06
C PRO A 41 -12.83 -21.11 0.79
N ALA A 42 -12.48 -20.33 1.82
CA ALA A 42 -11.40 -20.68 2.75
C ALA A 42 -11.65 -21.98 3.51
N ALA A 43 -12.91 -22.25 3.88
CA ALA A 43 -13.28 -23.52 4.51
C ALA A 43 -13.44 -24.65 3.49
N CYS A 44 -13.94 -24.35 2.28
CA CYS A 44 -14.17 -25.36 1.24
C CYS A 44 -12.87 -25.88 0.61
N TYR A 45 -11.85 -25.02 0.50
CA TYR A 45 -10.58 -25.30 -0.15
C TYR A 45 -9.42 -25.19 0.84
N SER A 46 -9.64 -25.57 2.11
CA SER A 46 -8.71 -25.30 3.20
C SER A 46 -7.29 -25.81 2.98
N THR A 47 -7.11 -26.89 2.22
CA THR A 47 -5.81 -27.48 1.91
C THR A 47 -4.97 -26.58 1.01
N ASP A 48 -5.59 -25.94 0.02
CA ASP A 48 -4.91 -25.11 -0.99
C ASP A 48 -5.09 -23.60 -0.75
N TRP A 49 -5.92 -23.24 0.24
CA TRP A 49 -6.26 -21.85 0.51
C TRP A 49 -5.06 -21.07 1.04
N GLN A 50 -4.72 -20.00 0.33
CA GLN A 50 -3.67 -19.08 0.75
C GLN A 50 -4.27 -17.81 1.36
N SER A 51 -5.01 -17.06 0.54
CA SER A 51 -5.55 -15.76 0.92
C SER A 51 -6.66 -15.31 -0.02
N TRP A 52 -7.45 -14.33 0.42
CA TRP A 52 -8.45 -13.69 -0.44
C TRP A 52 -7.84 -13.01 -1.68
N PRO A 53 -6.73 -12.26 -1.60
CA PRO A 53 -6.05 -11.74 -2.78
C PRO A 53 -5.73 -12.82 -3.81
N THR A 54 -5.07 -13.91 -3.40
CA THR A 54 -4.76 -15.05 -4.28
C THR A 54 -6.03 -15.61 -4.91
N PHE A 55 -7.07 -15.85 -4.10
CA PHE A 55 -8.34 -16.40 -4.58
C PHE A 55 -9.05 -15.49 -5.60
N LEU A 56 -8.98 -14.18 -5.39
CA LEU A 56 -9.59 -13.19 -6.29
C LEU A 56 -8.73 -12.89 -7.53
N GLY A 57 -7.64 -13.63 -7.75
CA GLY A 57 -6.72 -13.40 -8.87
C GLY A 57 -5.99 -12.06 -8.78
N LYS A 58 -5.80 -11.53 -7.56
CA LYS A 58 -5.01 -10.32 -7.36
C LYS A 58 -3.55 -10.70 -7.20
N GLU A 59 -2.71 -10.07 -8.01
CA GLU A 59 -1.27 -10.10 -7.79
C GLU A 59 -0.96 -9.58 -6.38
N GLU A 60 -0.07 -10.30 -5.71
CA GLU A 60 0.50 -9.82 -4.46
C GLU A 60 1.26 -8.53 -4.76
N LYS A 61 0.97 -7.48 -3.99
CA LYS A 61 1.67 -6.20 -4.19
C LYS A 61 3.09 -6.35 -3.69
N VAL A 62 4.03 -6.34 -4.63
CA VAL A 62 5.44 -6.18 -4.32
C VAL A 62 5.69 -4.69 -4.08
N PHE A 63 6.28 -4.35 -2.93
CA PHE A 63 6.70 -2.98 -2.63
C PHE A 63 8.22 -2.87 -2.67
N TYR A 64 8.75 -1.65 -2.73
CA TYR A 64 10.19 -1.42 -2.62
C TYR A 64 10.73 -2.06 -1.34
N ALA A 65 11.82 -2.81 -1.47
CA ALA A 65 12.39 -3.57 -0.37
C ALA A 65 12.97 -2.64 0.71
N SER A 66 13.56 -1.52 0.30
CA SER A 66 14.17 -0.56 1.20
C SER A 66 13.41 0.76 1.30
N TYR A 67 13.52 1.40 2.48
CA TYR A 67 13.03 2.76 2.71
C TYR A 67 13.64 3.77 1.71
N THR A 68 14.93 3.62 1.43
CA THR A 68 15.69 4.51 0.55
C THR A 68 15.20 4.45 -0.90
N GLU A 69 14.94 3.25 -1.43
CA GLU A 69 14.37 3.10 -2.78
C GLU A 69 12.98 3.75 -2.88
N ALA A 70 12.14 3.53 -1.87
CA ALA A 70 10.82 4.17 -1.82
C ALA A 70 10.92 5.70 -1.76
N GLN A 71 11.88 6.23 -1.01
CA GLN A 71 12.14 7.67 -0.95
C GLN A 71 12.60 8.23 -2.30
N GLN A 72 13.51 7.54 -2.99
CA GLN A 72 13.95 7.92 -4.33
C GLN A 72 12.78 7.94 -5.33
N ALA A 73 11.90 6.94 -5.28
CA ALA A 73 10.71 6.90 -6.11
C ALA A 73 9.75 8.08 -5.83
N ILE A 74 9.52 8.42 -4.56
CA ILE A 74 8.70 9.57 -4.16
C ILE A 74 9.29 10.88 -4.68
N GLN A 75 10.62 11.04 -4.60
CA GLN A 75 11.33 12.19 -5.14
C GLN A 75 11.23 12.26 -6.67
N ALA A 76 11.40 11.14 -7.36
CA ALA A 76 11.24 11.05 -8.82
C ALA A 76 9.81 11.38 -9.28
N LEU A 77 8.80 11.01 -8.50
CA LEU A 77 7.41 11.40 -8.72
C LEU A 77 7.11 12.87 -8.34
N GLY A 78 8.05 13.56 -7.69
CA GLY A 78 7.87 14.93 -7.22
C GLY A 78 6.75 15.06 -6.19
N ILE A 79 6.56 14.06 -5.33
CA ILE A 79 5.58 14.09 -4.24
C ILE A 79 6.21 14.84 -3.05
N LYS A 80 5.59 15.95 -2.63
CA LYS A 80 6.14 16.87 -1.61
C LYS A 80 5.31 16.95 -0.34
N SER A 81 4.18 16.25 -0.26
CA SER A 81 3.30 16.31 0.91
C SER A 81 2.62 14.96 1.15
N TYR A 82 2.17 14.76 2.40
CA TYR A 82 1.36 13.60 2.76
C TYR A 82 0.08 13.50 1.91
N ALA A 83 -0.58 14.63 1.68
CA ALA A 83 -1.78 14.69 0.86
C ALA A 83 -1.51 14.26 -0.59
N GLU A 84 -0.43 14.76 -1.20
CA GLU A 84 0.01 14.32 -2.52
C GLU A 84 0.37 12.83 -2.54
N TYR A 85 1.03 12.34 -1.49
CA TYR A 85 1.36 10.92 -1.38
C TYR A 85 0.09 10.06 -1.42
N LEU A 86 -0.92 10.36 -0.60
CA LEU A 86 -2.17 9.58 -0.59
C LEU A 86 -2.90 9.58 -1.94
N GLN A 87 -2.78 10.67 -2.71
CA GLN A 87 -3.39 10.79 -4.03
C GLN A 87 -2.58 10.06 -5.11
N ARG A 88 -1.25 10.14 -5.05
CA ARG A 88 -0.36 9.80 -6.16
C ARG A 88 0.52 8.59 -5.92
N TYR A 89 0.55 7.99 -4.73
CA TYR A 89 1.40 6.83 -4.45
C TYR A 89 1.14 5.68 -5.44
N ARG A 90 -0.11 5.53 -5.92
CA ARG A 90 -0.47 4.51 -6.92
C ARG A 90 0.10 4.73 -8.32
N ASN A 91 0.67 5.90 -8.59
CA ASN A 91 1.39 6.15 -9.84
C ASN A 91 2.66 5.29 -9.93
N ASP A 92 3.14 4.80 -8.78
CA ASP A 92 4.16 3.77 -8.68
C ASP A 92 3.58 2.55 -7.94
N PRO A 93 3.46 1.39 -8.61
CA PRO A 93 2.84 0.21 -8.01
C PRO A 93 3.62 -0.33 -6.79
N TYR A 94 4.91 0.00 -6.66
CA TYR A 94 5.80 -0.46 -5.59
C TYR A 94 5.75 0.41 -4.34
N LEU A 95 5.01 1.52 -4.35
CA LEU A 95 4.80 2.34 -3.15
C LEU A 95 3.67 1.78 -2.27
N PRO A 96 3.91 1.54 -0.97
CA PRO A 96 2.87 1.10 -0.06
C PRO A 96 1.88 2.22 0.27
N ARG A 97 0.63 1.88 0.60
CA ARG A 97 -0.33 2.91 1.08
C ARG A 97 0.09 3.51 2.43
N ASN A 98 0.70 2.69 3.28
CA ASN A 98 1.15 3.06 4.60
C ASN A 98 2.65 2.74 4.75
N PRO A 99 3.54 3.64 4.30
CA PRO A 99 4.98 3.42 4.38
C PRO A 99 5.48 3.36 5.83
N ALA A 100 4.82 4.04 6.77
CA ALA A 100 5.18 3.96 8.19
C ALA A 100 5.00 2.56 8.78
N ALA A 101 3.99 1.82 8.31
CA ALA A 101 3.79 0.44 8.72
C ALA A 101 4.71 -0.54 7.98
N TYR A 102 5.02 -0.27 6.71
CA TYR A 102 5.84 -1.18 5.90
C TYR A 102 7.34 -1.04 6.20
N TYR A 103 7.84 0.19 6.37
CA TYR A 103 9.23 0.49 6.70
C TYR A 103 9.41 0.78 8.19
N SER A 104 8.67 0.11 9.07
CA SER A 104 8.59 0.48 10.50
C SER A 104 9.94 0.57 11.21
N THR A 105 10.92 -0.22 10.76
CA THR A 105 12.28 -0.25 11.32
C THR A 105 13.07 1.02 10.97
N ASP A 106 12.91 1.52 9.75
CA ASP A 106 13.66 2.68 9.22
C ASP A 106 12.83 3.97 9.25
N TRP A 107 11.55 3.88 9.62
CA TRP A 107 10.63 5.01 9.58
C TRP A 107 10.96 6.03 10.67
N GLN A 108 11.26 7.25 10.24
CA GLN A 108 11.47 8.39 11.12
C GLN A 108 10.24 9.29 11.17
N SER A 109 9.92 9.92 10.04
CA SER A 109 8.84 10.90 9.95
C SER A 109 8.43 11.11 8.50
N TRP A 110 7.26 11.72 8.29
CA TRP A 110 6.83 12.16 6.96
C TRP A 110 7.78 13.18 6.32
N PRO A 111 8.25 14.23 7.02
CA PRO A 111 9.26 15.14 6.47
C PRO A 111 10.50 14.40 5.93
N THR A 112 11.08 13.49 6.72
CA THR A 112 12.23 12.69 6.29
C THR A 112 11.90 11.88 5.04
N PHE A 113 10.78 11.15 5.05
CA PHE A 113 10.39 10.28 3.96
C PHE A 113 10.06 11.02 2.65
N LEU A 114 9.59 12.26 2.76
CA LEU A 114 9.33 13.14 1.62
C LEU A 114 10.61 13.84 1.14
N GLY A 115 11.78 13.57 1.74
CA GLY A 115 13.03 14.22 1.39
C GLY A 115 13.06 15.71 1.72
N LYS A 116 12.27 16.16 2.71
CA LYS A 116 12.39 17.52 3.22
C LYS A 116 13.54 17.59 4.19
N GLU A 117 14.44 18.56 3.98
CA GLU A 117 15.44 18.90 4.97
C GLU A 117 14.76 19.21 6.31
N GLU A 118 15.31 18.64 7.37
CA GLU A 118 14.90 18.95 8.73
C GLU A 118 15.18 20.43 8.96
N LYS A 119 14.13 21.22 9.21
CA LYS A 119 14.32 22.63 9.53
C LYS A 119 15.00 22.70 10.89
N VAL A 120 16.31 22.98 10.88
CA VAL A 120 17.04 23.24 12.11
C VAL A 120 16.60 24.61 12.61
N PHE A 121 15.96 24.63 13.78
CA PHE A 121 15.61 25.86 14.47
C PHE A 121 16.77 26.27 15.38
N TYR A 122 17.08 27.56 15.43
CA TYR A 122 18.01 28.10 16.43
C TYR A 122 17.42 27.91 17.83
N ALA A 123 18.26 27.54 18.80
CA ALA A 123 17.81 27.21 20.15
C ALA A 123 17.43 28.47 20.96
N SER A 124 17.85 29.65 20.51
CA SER A 124 17.52 30.92 21.14
C SER A 124 17.36 32.05 20.13
N TYR A 125 16.69 33.12 20.57
CA TYR A 125 16.60 34.38 19.82
C TYR A 125 18.00 34.92 19.48
N THR A 126 18.95 34.85 20.42
CA THR A 126 20.32 35.34 20.22
C THR A 126 21.03 34.59 19.09
N GLU A 127 20.90 33.26 19.02
CA GLU A 127 21.46 32.47 17.93
C GLU A 127 20.82 32.80 16.58
N ALA A 128 19.50 32.98 16.54
CA ALA A 128 18.79 33.39 15.33
C ALA A 128 19.21 34.80 14.88
N GLN A 129 19.39 35.73 15.82
CA GLN A 129 19.85 37.08 15.56
C GLN A 129 21.29 37.09 15.03
N GLN A 130 22.20 36.30 15.60
CA GLN A 130 23.56 36.20 15.11
C GLN A 130 23.60 35.62 13.69
N ALA A 131 22.85 34.55 13.43
CA ALA A 131 22.82 33.94 12.11
C ALA A 131 22.29 34.89 11.01
N THR A 132 21.29 35.71 11.32
CA THR A 132 20.79 36.71 10.35
C THR A 132 21.81 37.82 10.06
N GLN A 133 22.60 38.23 11.07
CA GLN A 133 23.71 39.15 10.90
C GLN A 133 24.83 38.55 10.05
N ASP A 134 25.23 37.30 10.33
CA ASP A 134 26.28 36.59 9.59
C ASP A 134 25.91 36.34 8.12
N LEU A 135 24.62 36.12 7.84
CA LEU A 135 24.09 35.96 6.49
C LEU A 135 23.90 37.28 5.74
N GLY A 136 24.12 38.43 6.39
CA GLY A 136 23.97 39.77 5.78
C GLY A 136 22.54 40.11 5.37
N ILE A 137 21.54 39.37 5.89
CA ILE A 137 20.12 39.61 5.57
C ILE A 137 19.69 40.85 6.34
N THR A 138 19.60 41.97 5.63
CA THR A 138 19.14 43.26 6.13
C THR A 138 17.89 43.68 5.33
N SER A 139 16.91 44.30 5.98
CA SER A 139 15.68 44.79 5.33
C SER A 139 15.84 46.17 4.75
#